data_AF-A0A842KPM8-F1
#
_entry.id   AF-A0A842KPM8-F1
#
_cell.length_a   1.000
_cell.length_b   1.000
_cell.length_c   1.000
_cell.angle_alpha   90.00
_cell.angle_beta   90.00
_cell.angle_gamma   90.00
#
_symmetry.space_group_name_H-M   'P 1'
#
loop_
_entity.id
_entity.type
_entity.pdbx_description
1 polymer ?
#
loop_
_entity_poly.entity_id
_entity_poly.type
_entity_poly.pdbx_seq_one_letter_code
_entity_poly.pdbx_strand_id
1 'polypeptide(L)'
;LIEKLEERIVSEQEKIKMLDQQIKDGMQRLNEIDEKIGDIDDKSLKSHMQQYESILKNIEAHIKELENKKSEVMKEIGMVEKEIERLSLLQHKLSSLQRKSDFLRIVYKDAEELESMYMRLKAELRSRNVEVLDTLINEIFKFMYSNNAYSHVQLDPDYNLTVFGKDGTALEPKLLSGGERAIFNLVLRCAIYRLLSMAMNGPVKGSTLPPLIMDEPTVFLDRGHVHQLIKLIDLMRDYGVAQIIIVSHDETLIDSADHLFYVEKDPITNTSSIVAH
;
A
#
# COMPACT_ATOMS: atom_id res chain seq x y z
N LEU A 1 49.92 41.90 -131.96
CA LEU A 1 49.10 40.71 -131.60
C LEU A 1 49.97 39.59 -130.99
N ILE A 2 51.23 39.44 -131.42
CA ILE A 2 52.18 38.43 -130.92
C ILE A 2 52.69 38.77 -129.50
N GLU A 3 53.07 40.02 -129.21
CA GLU A 3 53.49 40.46 -127.85
C GLU A 3 52.43 40.19 -126.76
N LYS A 4 51.14 40.39 -127.05
CA LYS A 4 50.04 40.12 -126.10
C LYS A 4 49.81 38.64 -125.81
N LEU A 5 50.29 37.73 -126.67
CA LEU A 5 50.20 36.29 -126.46
C LEU A 5 51.42 35.77 -125.68
N GLU A 6 52.60 36.35 -125.88
CA GLU A 6 53.81 36.03 -125.11
C GLU A 6 53.70 36.48 -123.65
N GLU A 7 53.23 37.70 -123.37
CA GLU A 7 52.97 38.15 -121.98
C GLU A 7 51.96 37.24 -121.26
N ARG A 8 50.97 36.73 -121.97
CA ARG A 8 49.91 35.88 -121.41
C ARG A 8 50.39 34.46 -121.12
N ILE A 9 51.29 33.93 -121.96
CA ILE A 9 51.98 32.65 -121.71
C ILE A 9 52.91 32.78 -120.50
N VAL A 10 53.65 33.88 -120.37
CA VAL A 10 54.51 34.14 -119.20
C VAL A 10 53.67 34.26 -117.93
N SER A 11 52.54 34.98 -117.95
CA SER A 11 51.65 35.11 -116.78
C SER A 11 51.03 33.78 -116.37
N GLU A 12 50.62 32.93 -117.34
CA GLU A 12 50.06 31.61 -117.03
C GLU A 12 51.15 30.64 -116.55
N GLN A 13 52.38 30.72 -117.06
CA GLN A 13 53.52 29.96 -116.53
C GLN A 13 53.91 30.39 -115.12
N GLU A 14 53.82 31.68 -114.80
CA GLU A 14 54.02 32.18 -113.43
C GLU A 14 52.91 31.70 -112.49
N LYS A 15 51.65 31.71 -112.92
CA LYS A 15 50.53 31.14 -112.13
C LYS A 15 50.70 29.65 -111.90
N ILE A 16 51.12 28.89 -112.91
CA ILE A 16 51.39 27.45 -112.78
C ILE A 16 52.52 27.23 -111.77
N LYS A 17 53.62 28.00 -111.85
CA LYS A 17 54.69 27.93 -110.84
C LYS A 17 54.20 28.28 -109.44
N MET A 18 53.33 29.29 -109.31
CA MET A 18 52.76 29.68 -108.02
C MET A 18 51.86 28.59 -107.45
N LEU A 19 51.04 27.96 -108.28
CA LEU A 19 50.17 26.85 -107.89
C LEU A 19 50.99 25.60 -107.56
N ASP A 20 52.04 25.30 -108.32
CA ASP A 20 52.96 24.20 -108.01
C ASP A 20 53.67 24.45 -106.67
N GLN A 21 54.09 25.69 -106.40
CA GLN A 21 54.67 26.07 -105.11
C GLN A 21 53.66 25.91 -103.97
N GLN A 22 52.39 26.32 -104.16
CA GLN A 22 51.33 26.17 -103.17
C GLN A 22 50.96 24.70 -102.91
N ILE A 23 50.98 23.87 -103.96
CA ILE A 23 50.78 22.42 -103.84
C ILE A 23 51.95 21.82 -103.06
N LYS A 24 53.19 22.25 -103.32
CA LYS A 24 54.39 21.76 -102.65
C LYS A 24 54.42 22.14 -101.16
N ASP A 25 54.08 23.38 -100.84
CA ASP A 25 53.93 23.86 -99.46
C ASP A 25 52.76 23.16 -98.75
N GLY A 26 51.67 22.90 -99.47
CA GLY A 26 50.53 22.13 -98.97
C GLY A 26 50.88 20.68 -98.67
N MET A 27 51.66 20.04 -99.55
CA MET A 27 52.18 18.68 -99.35
C MET A 27 53.18 18.61 -98.20
N GLN A 28 54.04 19.62 -98.02
CA GLN A 28 54.93 19.70 -96.87
C GLN A 28 54.16 19.85 -95.56
N ARG A 29 53.13 20.70 -95.51
CA ARG A 29 52.26 20.83 -94.34
C ARG A 29 51.50 19.54 -94.03
N LEU A 30 51.03 18.83 -95.05
CA LEU A 30 50.39 17.53 -94.88
C LEU A 30 51.36 16.49 -94.32
N ASN A 31 52.58 16.42 -94.84
CA ASN A 31 53.61 15.51 -94.32
C ASN A 31 54.04 15.87 -92.88
N GLU A 32 54.18 17.15 -92.55
CA GLU A 32 54.48 17.58 -91.17
C GLU A 32 53.33 17.28 -90.21
N ILE A 33 52.08 17.34 -90.68
CA ILE A 33 50.90 16.96 -89.90
C ILE A 33 50.85 15.44 -89.75
N ASP A 34 51.11 14.66 -90.80
CA ASP A 34 51.17 13.19 -90.74
C ASP A 34 52.34 12.69 -89.87
N GLU A 35 53.50 13.35 -89.88
CA GLU A 35 54.61 13.05 -88.96
C GLU A 35 54.28 13.40 -87.50
N LYS A 36 53.61 14.54 -87.25
CA LYS A 36 53.19 14.93 -85.89
C LYS A 36 52.01 14.10 -85.36
N ILE A 37 51.16 13.59 -86.26
CA ILE A 37 50.09 12.64 -85.95
C ILE A 37 50.64 11.21 -85.79
N GLY A 38 51.91 10.98 -86.14
CA GLY A 38 52.61 9.69 -86.10
C GLY A 38 52.01 8.67 -85.14
N ASP A 39 51.48 7.59 -85.71
CA ASP A 39 50.87 6.41 -85.06
C ASP A 39 49.97 6.68 -83.82
N ILE A 40 49.37 7.86 -83.73
CA ILE A 40 48.30 8.10 -82.76
C ILE A 40 47.05 7.43 -83.33
N ASP A 41 46.89 6.15 -82.97
CA ASP A 41 45.73 5.35 -83.32
C ASP A 41 44.49 5.94 -82.63
N ASP A 42 43.79 6.86 -83.30
CA ASP A 42 42.54 7.52 -82.87
C ASP A 42 41.47 6.49 -82.43
N LYS A 43 41.51 5.27 -83.00
CA LYS A 43 40.68 4.15 -82.55
C LYS A 43 41.07 3.66 -81.16
N SER A 44 42.37 3.56 -80.86
CA SER A 44 42.87 3.17 -79.55
C SER A 44 42.48 4.20 -78.47
N LEU A 45 42.60 5.50 -78.75
CA LEU A 45 42.24 6.57 -77.81
C LEU A 45 40.73 6.62 -77.54
N LYS A 46 39.89 6.47 -78.57
CA LYS A 46 38.44 6.35 -78.42
C LYS A 46 38.03 5.09 -77.65
N SER A 47 38.72 3.98 -77.89
CA SER A 47 38.51 2.73 -77.13
C SER A 47 38.86 2.90 -75.66
N HIS A 48 40.02 3.50 -75.34
CA HIS A 48 40.40 3.80 -73.96
C HIS A 48 39.44 4.79 -73.30
N MET A 49 38.98 5.83 -73.98
CA MET A 49 37.94 6.74 -73.47
C MET A 49 36.65 6.01 -73.11
N GLN A 50 36.14 5.13 -74.00
CA GLN A 50 34.95 4.34 -73.73
C GLN A 50 35.16 3.36 -72.57
N GLN A 51 36.35 2.77 -72.45
CA GLN A 51 36.71 1.92 -71.32
C GLN A 51 36.76 2.72 -70.01
N TYR A 52 37.36 3.90 -70.00
CA TYR A 52 37.41 4.77 -68.83
C TYR A 52 36.02 5.28 -68.43
N GLU A 53 35.16 5.65 -69.38
CA GLU A 53 33.76 6.01 -69.10
C GLU A 53 32.97 4.85 -68.50
N SER A 54 33.15 3.64 -69.03
CA SER A 54 32.58 2.39 -68.48
C SER A 54 33.03 2.14 -67.04
N ILE A 55 34.33 2.28 -66.78
CA ILE A 55 34.92 2.11 -65.45
C ILE A 55 34.39 3.17 -64.49
N LEU A 56 34.34 4.44 -64.91
CA LEU A 56 33.77 5.55 -64.11
C LEU A 56 32.32 5.26 -63.73
N LYS A 57 31.52 4.79 -64.68
CA LYS A 57 30.11 4.43 -64.45
C LYS A 57 29.95 3.30 -63.44
N ASN A 58 30.80 2.28 -63.52
CA ASN A 58 30.80 1.16 -62.56
C ASN A 58 31.25 1.60 -61.16
N ILE A 59 32.25 2.48 -61.08
CA ILE A 59 32.72 3.06 -59.82
C ILE A 59 31.61 3.91 -59.20
N GLU A 60 30.94 4.78 -59.97
CA GLU A 60 29.80 5.57 -59.51
C GLU A 60 28.66 4.69 -58.99
N ALA A 61 28.34 3.58 -59.69
CA ALA A 61 27.35 2.63 -59.22
C ALA A 61 27.74 1.97 -57.88
N HIS A 62 29.00 1.56 -57.73
CA HIS A 62 29.53 1.00 -56.49
C HIS A 62 29.51 2.02 -55.33
N ILE A 63 29.88 3.28 -55.60
CA ILE A 63 29.80 4.35 -54.60
C ILE A 63 28.36 4.49 -54.12
N LYS A 64 27.40 4.53 -55.04
CA LYS A 64 25.98 4.65 -54.70
C LYS A 64 25.45 3.47 -53.88
N GLU A 65 25.89 2.26 -54.21
CA GLU A 65 25.53 1.05 -53.45
C GLU A 65 26.13 1.07 -52.04
N LEU A 66 27.39 1.50 -51.90
CA LEU A 66 28.05 1.67 -50.60
C LEU A 66 27.40 2.78 -49.77
N GLU A 67 26.96 3.87 -50.38
CA GLU A 67 26.20 4.94 -49.71
C GLU A 67 24.85 4.43 -49.19
N ASN A 68 24.15 3.62 -49.98
CA ASN A 68 22.90 2.99 -49.55
C ASN A 68 23.13 2.06 -48.37
N LYS A 69 24.14 1.17 -48.45
CA LYS A 69 24.51 0.26 -47.34
C LYS A 69 24.90 1.04 -46.09
N LYS A 70 25.67 2.12 -46.23
CA LYS A 70 26.02 3.01 -45.12
C LYS A 70 24.76 3.61 -44.48
N SER A 71 23.78 4.03 -45.29
CA SER A 71 22.54 4.62 -44.80
C SER A 71 21.67 3.62 -44.03
N GLU A 72 21.63 2.35 -44.47
CA GLU A 72 20.92 1.27 -43.78
C GLU A 72 21.58 0.95 -42.44
N VAL A 73 22.92 0.75 -42.45
CA VAL A 73 23.68 0.49 -41.22
C VAL A 73 23.55 1.64 -40.23
N MET A 74 23.55 2.91 -40.68
CA MET A 74 23.31 4.06 -39.80
C MET A 74 21.91 4.05 -39.17
N LYS A 75 20.87 3.62 -39.90
CA LYS A 75 19.52 3.47 -39.33
C LYS A 75 19.49 2.37 -38.28
N GLU A 76 20.12 1.23 -38.55
CA GLU A 76 20.20 0.12 -37.60
C GLU A 76 20.94 0.54 -36.32
N ILE A 77 22.08 1.24 -36.45
CA ILE A 77 22.82 1.80 -35.30
C ILE A 77 21.91 2.70 -34.47
N GLY A 78 21.19 3.64 -35.10
CA GLY A 78 20.28 4.54 -34.38
C GLY A 78 19.10 3.82 -33.71
N MET A 79 18.64 2.69 -34.26
CA MET A 79 17.62 1.85 -33.59
C MET A 79 18.20 1.13 -32.38
N VAL A 80 19.39 0.54 -32.51
CA VAL A 80 20.08 -0.16 -31.42
C VAL A 80 20.44 0.80 -30.29
N GLU A 81 20.90 2.01 -30.60
CA GLU A 81 21.17 3.06 -29.62
C GLU A 81 19.93 3.40 -28.79
N LYS A 82 18.76 3.58 -29.43
CA LYS A 82 17.49 3.81 -28.73
C LYS A 82 17.06 2.62 -27.87
N GLU A 83 17.29 1.40 -28.36
CA GLU A 83 17.00 0.18 -27.59
C GLU A 83 17.87 0.12 -26.32
N ILE A 84 19.16 0.48 -26.43
CA ILE A 84 20.10 0.55 -25.30
C ILE A 84 19.65 1.60 -24.28
N GLU A 85 19.27 2.80 -24.73
CA GLU A 85 18.72 3.84 -23.85
C GLU A 85 17.47 3.33 -23.12
N ARG A 86 16.54 2.69 -23.84
CA ARG A 86 15.34 2.11 -23.23
C ARG A 86 15.67 1.04 -22.19
N LEU A 87 16.62 0.15 -22.49
CA LEU A 87 17.06 -0.89 -21.56
C LEU A 87 17.68 -0.30 -20.29
N SER A 88 18.51 0.74 -20.41
CA SER A 88 19.07 1.42 -19.24
C SER A 88 18.00 2.05 -18.35
N LEU A 89 16.97 2.68 -18.94
CA LEU A 89 15.85 3.26 -18.21
C LEU A 89 15.05 2.19 -17.46
N LEU A 90 14.78 1.06 -18.11
CA LEU A 90 14.10 -0.08 -17.49
C LEU A 90 14.93 -0.68 -16.35
N GLN A 91 16.25 -0.79 -16.52
CA GLN A 91 17.15 -1.31 -15.50
C GLN A 91 17.17 -0.39 -14.26
N HIS A 92 17.23 0.93 -14.46
CA HIS A 92 17.09 1.89 -13.37
C HIS A 92 15.73 1.78 -12.67
N LYS A 93 14.64 1.68 -13.43
CA LYS A 93 13.29 1.51 -12.88
C LYS A 93 13.18 0.22 -12.05
N LEU A 94 13.72 -0.89 -12.54
CA LEU A 94 13.76 -2.16 -11.84
C LEU A 94 14.54 -2.06 -10.53
N SER A 95 15.70 -1.39 -10.52
CA SER A 95 16.47 -1.16 -9.29
C SER A 95 15.70 -0.33 -8.24
N SER A 96 14.88 0.62 -8.69
CA SER A 96 14.05 1.44 -7.79
C SER A 96 12.89 0.65 -7.20
N LEU A 97 12.29 -0.23 -7.99
CA LEU A 97 11.20 -1.11 -7.55
C LEU A 97 11.71 -2.19 -6.59
N GLN A 98 12.90 -2.74 -6.85
CA GLN A 98 13.55 -3.68 -5.92
C GLN A 98 13.80 -3.03 -4.57
N ARG A 99 14.38 -1.82 -4.53
CA ARG A 99 14.56 -1.06 -3.28
C ARG A 99 13.26 -0.82 -2.53
N LYS A 100 12.18 -0.46 -3.24
CA LYS A 100 10.84 -0.31 -2.64
C LYS A 100 10.30 -1.63 -2.09
N SER A 101 10.49 -2.73 -2.82
CA SER A 101 10.07 -4.06 -2.39
C SER A 101 10.82 -4.50 -1.13
N ASP A 102 12.14 -4.32 -1.09
CA ASP A 102 12.96 -4.63 0.07
C ASP A 102 12.54 -3.82 1.30
N PHE A 103 12.26 -2.53 1.12
CA PHE A 103 11.74 -1.68 2.17
C PHE A 103 10.37 -2.15 2.68
N LEU A 104 9.42 -2.41 1.77
CA LEU A 104 8.09 -2.91 2.13
C LEU A 104 8.15 -4.25 2.86
N ARG A 105 9.08 -5.13 2.47
CA ARG A 105 9.29 -6.41 3.16
C ARG A 105 9.73 -6.22 4.62
N ILE A 106 10.60 -5.24 4.89
CA ILE A 106 11.03 -4.91 6.26
C ILE A 106 9.83 -4.38 7.06
N VAL A 107 9.10 -3.40 6.51
CA VAL A 107 7.92 -2.82 7.20
C VAL A 107 6.86 -3.87 7.48
N TYR A 108 6.62 -4.78 6.54
CA TYR A 108 5.65 -5.87 6.72
C TYR A 108 6.09 -6.82 7.85
N LYS A 109 7.38 -7.15 7.90
CA LYS A 109 7.94 -7.98 8.98
C LYS A 109 7.78 -7.30 10.35
N ASP A 110 8.08 -6.01 10.45
CA ASP A 110 7.92 -5.25 11.70
C ASP A 110 6.45 -5.22 12.15
N ALA A 111 5.52 -5.09 11.20
CA ALA A 111 4.08 -5.11 11.48
C ALA A 111 3.62 -6.49 11.97
N GLU A 112 4.11 -7.58 11.36
CA GLU A 112 3.82 -8.96 11.78
C GLU A 112 4.37 -9.27 13.18
N GLU A 113 5.56 -8.76 13.52
CA GLU A 113 6.14 -8.86 14.85
C GLU A 113 5.31 -8.10 15.90
N LEU A 114 4.84 -6.89 15.56
CA LEU A 114 3.98 -6.09 16.43
C LEU A 114 2.62 -6.76 16.63
N GLU A 115 1.99 -7.26 15.57
CA GLU A 115 0.73 -8.01 15.65
C GLU A 115 0.90 -9.24 16.55
N SER A 116 1.98 -10.00 16.36
CA SER A 116 2.29 -11.16 17.19
C SER A 116 2.49 -10.79 18.65
N MET A 117 3.18 -9.68 18.94
CA MET A 117 3.32 -9.15 20.29
C MET A 117 1.97 -8.77 20.90
N TYR A 118 1.13 -8.05 20.15
CA TYR A 118 -0.19 -7.65 20.59
C TYR A 118 -1.08 -8.86 20.89
N MET A 119 -1.08 -9.89 20.05
CA MET A 119 -1.85 -11.11 20.26
C MET A 119 -1.41 -11.85 21.53
N ARG A 120 -0.10 -11.95 21.78
CA ARG A 120 0.43 -12.53 23.03
C ARG A 120 0.00 -11.74 24.26
N LEU A 121 0.18 -10.41 24.22
CA LEU A 121 -0.18 -9.53 25.34
C LEU A 121 -1.69 -9.56 25.61
N LYS A 122 -2.52 -9.59 24.57
CA LYS A 122 -3.97 -9.74 24.70
C LYS A 122 -4.35 -11.07 25.35
N ALA A 123 -3.72 -12.17 24.94
CA ALA A 123 -3.97 -13.49 25.53
C ALA A 123 -3.54 -13.54 27.02
N GLU A 124 -2.39 -12.96 27.35
CA GLU A 124 -1.89 -12.87 28.73
C GLU A 124 -2.80 -12.03 29.61
N LEU A 125 -3.18 -10.82 29.17
CA LEU A 125 -4.11 -9.97 29.90
C LEU A 125 -5.48 -10.62 30.06
N ARG A 126 -5.96 -11.35 29.03
CA ARG A 126 -7.21 -12.11 29.14
C ARG A 126 -7.12 -13.17 30.23
N SER A 127 -6.08 -13.99 30.21
CA SER A 127 -5.86 -15.03 31.23
C SER A 127 -5.85 -14.42 32.64
N ARG A 128 -5.08 -13.35 32.83
CA ARG A 128 -4.98 -12.65 34.10
C ARG A 128 -6.32 -12.06 34.56
N ASN A 129 -7.04 -11.40 33.65
CA ASN A 129 -8.32 -10.77 33.99
C ASN A 129 -9.39 -11.82 34.32
N VAL A 130 -9.42 -12.95 33.61
CA VAL A 130 -10.34 -14.06 33.90
C VAL A 130 -10.04 -14.66 35.26
N GLU A 131 -8.77 -14.92 35.59
CA GLU A 131 -8.37 -15.47 36.89
C GLU A 131 -8.73 -14.53 38.06
N VAL A 132 -8.46 -13.23 37.90
CA VAL A 132 -8.85 -12.23 38.90
C VAL A 132 -10.36 -12.19 39.01
N LEU A 133 -11.10 -12.10 37.90
CA LEU A 133 -12.56 -12.03 37.93
C LEU A 133 -13.20 -13.27 38.56
N ASP A 134 -12.71 -14.47 38.25
CA ASP A 134 -13.16 -15.72 38.87
C ASP A 134 -12.98 -15.69 40.41
N THR A 135 -11.82 -15.19 40.86
CA THR A 135 -11.54 -15.00 42.29
C THR A 135 -12.51 -14.01 42.93
N LEU A 136 -12.72 -12.85 42.29
CA LEU A 136 -13.62 -11.80 42.78
C LEU A 136 -15.07 -12.28 42.84
N ILE A 137 -15.53 -13.00 41.80
CA ILE A 137 -16.86 -13.60 41.75
C ILE A 137 -17.01 -14.56 42.92
N ASN A 138 -16.07 -15.50 43.12
CA ASN A 138 -16.18 -16.50 44.18
C ASN A 138 -16.11 -15.90 45.59
N GLU A 139 -15.34 -14.83 45.79
CA GLU A 139 -15.29 -14.10 47.06
C GLU A 139 -16.65 -13.48 47.40
N ILE A 140 -17.23 -12.73 46.46
CA ILE A 140 -18.53 -12.06 46.65
C ILE A 140 -19.68 -13.08 46.66
N PHE A 141 -19.57 -14.16 45.86
CA PHE A 141 -20.54 -15.24 45.81
C PHE A 141 -20.62 -15.96 47.16
N LYS A 142 -19.49 -16.31 47.78
CA LYS A 142 -19.47 -16.93 49.12
C LYS A 142 -20.05 -16.01 50.20
N PHE A 143 -19.85 -14.71 50.05
CA PHE A 143 -20.41 -13.71 50.97
C PHE A 143 -21.94 -13.64 50.87
N MET A 144 -22.48 -13.61 49.64
CA MET A 144 -23.92 -13.53 49.40
C MET A 144 -24.64 -14.88 49.58
N TYR A 145 -24.05 -16.00 49.16
CA TYR A 145 -24.65 -17.32 49.29
C TYR A 145 -24.20 -18.00 50.57
N SER A 146 -24.85 -17.62 51.67
CA SER A 146 -24.69 -18.33 52.95
C SER A 146 -25.46 -19.67 52.98
N ASN A 147 -26.43 -19.87 52.07
CA ASN A 147 -27.19 -21.11 51.96
C ASN A 147 -26.40 -22.17 51.18
N ASN A 148 -26.38 -23.38 51.75
CA ASN A 148 -25.54 -24.51 51.33
C ASN A 148 -25.87 -25.14 49.96
N ALA A 149 -26.59 -24.48 49.06
CA ALA A 149 -27.00 -25.06 47.78
C ALA A 149 -25.84 -25.13 46.77
N TYR A 150 -25.03 -24.07 46.70
CA TYR A 150 -23.94 -23.95 45.73
C TYR A 150 -22.57 -23.96 46.41
N SER A 151 -21.55 -24.36 45.66
CA SER A 151 -20.17 -24.47 46.14
C SER A 151 -19.30 -23.33 45.61
N HIS A 152 -19.31 -23.12 44.31
CA HIS A 152 -18.50 -22.11 43.63
C HIS A 152 -19.08 -21.79 42.24
N VAL A 153 -18.57 -20.72 41.66
CA VAL A 153 -18.78 -20.35 40.26
C VAL A 153 -17.47 -20.58 39.53
N GLN A 154 -17.52 -21.04 38.29
CA GLN A 154 -16.37 -21.13 37.42
C GLN A 154 -16.56 -20.22 36.23
N LEU A 155 -15.56 -19.38 35.96
CA LEU A 155 -15.43 -18.61 34.74
C LEU A 155 -14.39 -19.26 33.82
N ASP A 156 -14.79 -19.64 32.62
CA ASP A 156 -13.86 -20.17 31.63
C ASP A 156 -13.13 -19.05 30.85
N PRO A 157 -12.09 -19.39 30.07
CA PRO A 157 -11.38 -18.39 29.26
C PRO A 157 -12.29 -17.64 28.28
N ASP A 158 -13.41 -18.22 27.86
CA ASP A 158 -14.43 -17.69 26.94
C ASP A 158 -15.54 -16.89 27.62
N TYR A 159 -15.37 -16.58 28.91
CA TYR A 159 -16.32 -15.86 29.75
C TYR A 159 -17.66 -16.59 29.95
N ASN A 160 -17.69 -17.90 29.73
CA ASN A 160 -18.84 -18.70 30.11
C ASN A 160 -18.79 -18.96 31.60
N LEU A 161 -19.94 -18.77 32.23
CA LEU A 161 -20.13 -18.95 33.66
C LEU A 161 -20.85 -20.26 33.91
N THR A 162 -20.33 -21.06 34.84
CA THR A 162 -20.97 -22.29 35.32
C THR A 162 -21.06 -22.23 36.84
N VAL A 163 -22.26 -22.47 37.38
CA VAL A 163 -22.49 -22.53 38.82
C VAL A 163 -22.49 -24.00 39.23
N PHE A 164 -21.72 -24.33 40.25
CA PHE A 164 -21.64 -25.69 40.76
C PHE A 164 -22.44 -25.85 42.05
N GLY A 165 -23.38 -26.79 42.07
CA GLY A 165 -24.03 -27.27 43.28
C GLY A 165 -23.04 -27.95 44.24
N LYS A 166 -23.42 -28.10 45.51
CA LYS A 166 -22.60 -28.90 46.46
C LYS A 166 -22.60 -30.40 46.17
N ASP A 167 -23.60 -30.86 45.42
CA ASP A 167 -23.68 -32.21 44.86
C ASP A 167 -22.79 -32.40 43.61
N GLY A 168 -22.10 -31.34 43.17
CA GLY A 168 -21.25 -31.35 41.99
C GLY A 168 -22.00 -31.12 40.68
N THR A 169 -23.29 -30.78 40.72
CA THR A 169 -24.06 -30.48 39.51
C THR A 169 -23.59 -29.17 38.86
N ALA A 170 -23.28 -29.22 37.57
CA ALA A 170 -22.95 -28.05 36.77
C ALA A 170 -24.22 -27.45 36.18
N LEU A 171 -24.50 -26.19 36.51
CA LEU A 171 -25.70 -25.47 36.08
C LEU A 171 -25.31 -24.17 35.38
N GLU A 172 -25.94 -23.91 34.23
CA GLU A 172 -25.85 -22.59 33.61
C GLU A 172 -26.63 -21.55 34.44
N PRO A 173 -26.14 -20.30 34.58
CA PRO A 173 -26.80 -19.24 35.34
C PRO A 173 -28.26 -18.97 34.93
N LYS A 174 -28.63 -19.30 33.69
CA LYS A 174 -30.00 -19.14 33.18
C LYS A 174 -30.99 -20.12 33.80
N LEU A 175 -30.51 -21.25 34.33
CA LEU A 175 -31.30 -22.30 34.95
C LEU A 175 -31.53 -22.08 36.44
N LEU A 176 -30.92 -21.05 37.03
CA LEU A 176 -31.13 -20.65 38.42
C LEU A 176 -32.57 -20.16 38.64
N SER A 177 -33.06 -20.28 39.88
CA SER A 177 -34.35 -19.68 40.26
C SER A 177 -34.32 -18.16 40.14
N GLY A 178 -35.49 -17.50 40.15
CA GLY A 178 -35.58 -16.05 40.00
C GLY A 178 -34.74 -15.26 41.01
N GLY A 179 -34.80 -15.65 42.28
CA GLY A 179 -34.02 -15.02 43.36
C GLY A 179 -32.54 -15.33 43.29
N GLU A 180 -32.16 -16.58 43.03
CA GLU A 180 -30.75 -16.96 42.85
C GLU A 180 -30.14 -16.25 41.65
N ARG A 181 -30.88 -16.14 40.54
CA ARG A 181 -30.40 -15.39 39.38
C ARG A 181 -30.20 -13.91 39.69
N ALA A 182 -31.06 -13.31 40.52
CA ALA A 182 -30.92 -11.92 40.96
C ALA A 182 -29.64 -11.72 41.77
N ILE A 183 -29.37 -12.59 42.76
CA ILE A 183 -28.16 -12.55 43.57
C ILE A 183 -26.92 -12.77 42.71
N PHE A 184 -26.94 -13.79 41.84
CA PHE A 184 -25.83 -14.07 40.93
C PHE A 184 -25.48 -12.85 40.05
N ASN A 185 -26.49 -12.19 39.48
CA ASN A 185 -26.27 -10.99 38.67
C ASN A 185 -25.69 -9.83 39.48
N LEU A 186 -26.13 -9.66 40.73
CA LEU A 186 -25.58 -8.67 41.64
C LEU A 186 -24.11 -8.96 41.96
N VAL A 187 -23.79 -10.21 42.34
CA VAL A 187 -22.42 -10.70 42.57
C VAL A 187 -21.54 -10.40 41.35
N LEU A 188 -22.00 -10.75 40.15
CA LEU A 188 -21.27 -10.53 38.91
C LEU A 188 -21.01 -9.04 38.66
N ARG A 189 -22.03 -8.18 38.83
CA ARG A 189 -21.88 -6.72 38.68
C ARG A 189 -20.86 -6.16 39.68
N CYS A 190 -20.93 -6.57 40.94
CA CYS A 190 -19.98 -6.15 41.97
C CYS A 190 -18.55 -6.62 41.67
N ALA A 191 -18.38 -7.87 41.20
CA ALA A 191 -17.08 -8.42 40.83
C ALA A 191 -16.46 -7.68 39.63
N ILE A 192 -17.24 -7.40 38.59
CA ILE A 192 -16.79 -6.62 37.43
C ILE A 192 -16.44 -5.20 37.86
N TYR A 193 -17.27 -4.57 38.68
CA TYR A 193 -17.01 -3.22 39.17
C TYR A 193 -15.72 -3.16 40.01
N ARG A 194 -15.47 -4.18 40.85
CA ARG A 194 -14.21 -4.31 41.60
C ARG A 194 -13.01 -4.54 40.69
N LEU A 195 -13.14 -5.35 39.64
CA LEU A 195 -12.07 -5.53 38.64
C LEU A 195 -11.73 -4.18 37.96
N LEU A 196 -12.74 -3.41 37.57
CA LEU A 196 -12.57 -2.08 36.99
C LEU A 196 -11.90 -1.12 37.98
N SER A 197 -12.31 -1.14 39.26
CA SER A 197 -11.65 -0.40 40.35
C SER A 197 -10.16 -0.69 40.41
N MET A 198 -9.78 -1.96 40.42
CA MET A 198 -8.37 -2.37 40.48
C MET A 198 -7.57 -1.92 39.25
N ALA A 199 -8.17 -1.93 38.05
CA ALA A 199 -7.53 -1.46 36.83
C ALA A 199 -7.37 0.07 36.78
N MET A 200 -8.34 0.81 37.33
CA MET A 200 -8.38 2.28 37.32
C MET A 200 -7.53 2.90 38.46
N ASN A 201 -7.29 2.18 39.55
CA ASN A 201 -6.44 2.59 40.67
C ASN A 201 -4.92 2.53 40.38
N GLY A 202 -4.52 2.44 39.10
CA GLY A 202 -3.15 2.72 38.66
C GLY A 202 -2.74 4.19 38.92
N PRO A 203 -1.49 4.59 38.61
CA PRO A 203 -0.91 5.89 39.00
C PRO A 203 -1.60 7.15 38.44
N VAL A 204 -2.72 7.01 37.73
CA VAL A 204 -3.55 8.12 37.25
C VAL A 204 -4.42 8.61 38.41
N LYS A 205 -3.81 9.42 39.28
CA LYS A 205 -4.53 10.23 40.29
C LYS A 205 -5.65 11.01 39.60
N GLY A 206 -6.90 10.69 39.93
CA GLY A 206 -8.05 11.57 39.64
C GLY A 206 -9.28 10.92 39.02
N SER A 207 -9.23 9.64 38.61
CA SER A 207 -10.43 8.96 38.13
C SER A 207 -11.19 8.34 39.30
N THR A 208 -12.17 9.05 39.86
CA THR A 208 -13.19 8.44 40.72
C THR A 208 -13.97 7.42 39.91
N LEU A 209 -14.22 6.24 40.46
CA LEU A 209 -15.07 5.25 39.78
C LEU A 209 -16.47 5.83 39.52
N PRO A 210 -17.11 5.48 38.40
CA PRO A 210 -18.47 5.93 38.12
C PRO A 210 -19.43 5.41 39.20
N PRO A 211 -20.52 6.11 39.54
CA PRO A 211 -21.45 5.64 40.57
C PRO A 211 -22.00 4.24 40.26
N LEU A 212 -22.15 3.42 41.30
CA LEU A 212 -22.81 2.12 41.21
C LEU A 212 -24.33 2.33 41.35
N ILE A 213 -25.08 2.08 40.27
CA ILE A 213 -26.54 2.25 40.26
C ILE A 213 -27.21 0.88 40.32
N MET A 214 -28.14 0.71 41.25
CA MET A 214 -28.97 -0.49 41.40
C MET A 214 -30.44 -0.12 41.29
N ASP A 215 -31.11 -0.62 40.27
CA ASP A 215 -32.54 -0.42 40.05
C ASP A 215 -33.31 -1.63 40.60
N GLU A 216 -34.06 -1.42 41.66
CA GLU A 216 -34.87 -2.39 42.38
C GLU A 216 -34.15 -3.74 42.62
N PRO A 217 -33.01 -3.72 43.34
CA PRO A 217 -32.17 -4.91 43.51
C PRO A 217 -32.79 -5.99 44.41
N THR A 218 -33.87 -5.65 45.14
CA THR A 218 -34.55 -6.55 46.08
C THR A 218 -35.63 -7.39 45.44
N VAL A 219 -35.98 -7.14 44.18
CA VAL A 219 -37.00 -7.91 43.48
C VAL A 219 -36.55 -9.37 43.40
N PHE A 220 -37.40 -10.26 43.92
CA PHE A 220 -37.15 -11.70 44.06
C PHE A 220 -36.15 -12.10 45.15
N LEU A 221 -35.69 -11.18 46.01
CA LEU A 221 -34.88 -11.50 47.19
C LEU A 221 -35.76 -11.77 48.42
N ASP A 222 -35.33 -12.70 49.27
CA ASP A 222 -35.91 -12.86 50.61
C ASP A 222 -35.27 -11.89 51.61
N ARG A 223 -35.87 -11.76 52.80
CA ARG A 223 -35.37 -10.86 53.85
C ARG A 223 -33.91 -11.13 54.26
N GLY A 224 -33.45 -12.38 54.19
CA GLY A 224 -32.07 -12.74 54.51
C GLY A 224 -31.09 -12.20 53.47
N HIS A 225 -31.42 -12.37 52.19
CA HIS A 225 -30.64 -11.87 51.07
C HIS A 225 -30.68 -10.33 50.97
N VAL A 226 -31.79 -9.68 51.32
CA VAL A 226 -31.86 -8.21 51.43
C VAL A 226 -30.87 -7.70 52.49
N HIS A 227 -30.81 -8.35 53.65
CA HIS A 227 -29.84 -7.98 54.68
C HIS A 227 -28.38 -8.21 54.26
N GLN A 228 -28.10 -9.25 53.47
CA GLN A 228 -26.77 -9.47 52.89
C GLN A 228 -26.43 -8.44 51.80
N LEU A 229 -27.41 -8.00 51.00
CA LEU A 229 -27.23 -6.92 50.03
C LEU A 229 -26.80 -5.62 50.74
N ILE A 230 -27.40 -5.27 51.88
CA ILE A 230 -26.96 -4.11 52.70
C ILE A 230 -25.48 -4.24 53.06
N LYS A 231 -25.05 -5.41 53.56
CA LYS A 231 -23.64 -5.64 53.89
C LYS A 231 -22.73 -5.64 52.66
N LEU A 232 -23.23 -6.05 51.50
CA LEU A 232 -22.50 -5.99 50.25
C LEU A 232 -22.28 -4.53 49.82
N ILE A 233 -23.28 -3.66 50.01
CA ILE A 233 -23.16 -2.22 49.73
C ILE A 233 -22.05 -1.61 50.60
N ASP A 234 -22.01 -1.95 51.89
CA ASP A 234 -20.94 -1.53 52.80
C ASP A 234 -19.56 -2.04 52.33
N LEU A 235 -19.48 -3.33 51.97
CA LEU A 235 -18.25 -3.93 51.44
C LEU A 235 -17.78 -3.24 50.15
N MET A 236 -18.71 -2.85 49.27
CA MET A 236 -18.39 -2.12 48.04
C MET A 236 -17.88 -0.71 48.36
N ARG A 237 -18.41 -0.04 49.38
CA ARG A 237 -17.89 1.25 49.87
C ARG A 237 -16.45 1.11 50.36
N ASP A 238 -16.14 0.05 51.11
CA ASP A 238 -14.78 -0.27 51.57
C ASP A 238 -13.82 -0.54 50.39
N TYR A 239 -14.33 -1.08 49.28
CA TYR A 239 -13.58 -1.24 48.03
C TYR A 239 -13.39 0.06 47.21
N GLY A 240 -13.83 1.20 47.74
CA GLY A 240 -13.63 2.52 47.14
C GLY A 240 -14.73 2.95 46.17
N VAL A 241 -15.90 2.30 46.20
CA VAL A 241 -17.08 2.80 45.48
C VAL A 241 -17.60 4.06 46.18
N ALA A 242 -17.28 5.23 45.63
CA ALA A 242 -17.56 6.51 46.27
C ALA A 242 -19.05 6.86 46.32
N GLN A 243 -19.84 6.43 45.33
CA GLN A 243 -21.27 6.74 45.25
C GLN A 243 -22.03 5.49 44.81
N ILE A 244 -23.04 5.13 45.60
CA ILE A 244 -23.97 4.03 45.32
C ILE A 244 -25.37 4.63 45.31
N ILE A 245 -26.11 4.45 44.23
CA ILE A 245 -27.48 4.94 44.05
C ILE A 245 -28.39 3.72 43.94
N ILE A 246 -29.39 3.65 44.81
CA ILE A 246 -30.32 2.53 44.86
C ILE A 246 -31.72 3.08 44.67
N VAL A 247 -32.44 2.53 43.71
CA VAL A 247 -33.88 2.75 43.56
C VAL A 247 -34.56 1.54 44.20
N SER A 248 -35.30 1.75 45.29
CA SER A 248 -36.07 0.67 45.88
C SER A 248 -37.31 1.16 46.63
N HIS A 249 -38.30 0.29 46.72
CA HIS A 249 -39.45 0.40 47.60
C HIS A 249 -39.33 -0.48 48.87
N ASP A 250 -38.21 -1.18 49.07
CA ASP A 250 -37.99 -2.02 50.24
C ASP A 250 -37.65 -1.19 51.48
N GLU A 251 -38.46 -1.31 52.54
CA GLU A 251 -38.30 -0.56 53.80
C GLU A 251 -36.94 -0.81 54.47
N THR A 252 -36.41 -2.04 54.38
CA THR A 252 -35.12 -2.40 55.00
C THR A 252 -33.96 -1.65 54.34
N LEU A 253 -34.01 -1.50 53.02
CA LEU A 253 -33.00 -0.71 52.29
C LEU A 253 -33.15 0.78 52.59
N ILE A 254 -34.39 1.28 52.64
CA ILE A 254 -34.69 2.68 52.94
C ILE A 254 -34.13 3.07 54.31
N ASP A 255 -34.35 2.24 55.34
CA ASP A 255 -33.86 2.48 56.69
C ASP A 255 -32.32 2.47 56.81
N SER A 256 -31.64 1.83 55.86
CA SER A 256 -30.17 1.71 55.84
C SER A 256 -29.45 2.81 55.05
N ALA A 257 -30.18 3.66 54.33
CA ALA A 257 -29.59 4.65 53.43
C ALA A 257 -29.02 5.86 54.19
N ASP A 258 -27.86 6.38 53.75
CA ASP A 258 -27.29 7.62 54.32
C ASP A 258 -28.09 8.87 53.91
N HIS A 259 -28.69 8.83 52.72
CA HIS A 259 -29.48 9.92 52.13
C HIS A 259 -30.69 9.34 51.41
N LEU A 260 -31.84 10.00 51.55
CA LEU A 260 -33.09 9.49 51.02
C LEU A 260 -33.78 10.51 50.10
N PHE A 261 -34.13 10.05 48.90
CA PHE A 261 -34.86 10.84 47.92
C PHE A 261 -36.18 10.14 47.62
N TYR A 262 -37.29 10.71 48.09
CA TYR A 262 -38.62 10.23 47.76
C TYR A 262 -39.09 10.85 46.45
N VAL A 263 -39.65 10.01 45.58
CA VAL A 263 -40.30 10.44 44.34
C VAL A 263 -41.80 10.26 44.51
N GLU A 264 -42.55 11.35 44.44
CA GLU A 264 -44.01 11.34 44.48
C GLU A 264 -44.57 11.69 43.10
N LYS A 265 -45.64 11.02 42.69
CA LYS A 265 -46.35 11.31 41.44
C LYS A 265 -47.71 11.89 41.76
N ASP A 266 -47.97 13.10 41.27
CA ASP A 266 -49.30 13.69 41.31
C ASP A 266 -50.20 12.99 40.26
N PRO A 267 -51.25 12.26 40.69
CA PRO A 267 -52.12 11.52 39.79
C PRO A 267 -53.00 12.44 38.92
N ILE A 268 -53.19 13.70 39.31
CA ILE A 268 -54.05 14.66 38.61
C ILE A 268 -53.28 15.35 37.49
N THR A 269 -52.08 15.86 37.80
CA THR A 269 -51.25 16.57 36.81
C THR A 269 -50.32 15.63 36.04
N ASN A 270 -50.19 14.37 36.48
CA ASN A 270 -49.25 13.38 35.94
C ASN A 270 -47.78 13.88 35.98
N THR A 271 -47.46 14.78 36.91
CA THR A 271 -46.11 15.29 37.16
C THR A 271 -45.49 14.59 38.37
N SER A 272 -44.17 14.46 38.39
CA SER A 272 -43.43 13.88 39.52
C SER A 272 -42.60 14.95 40.22
N SER A 273 -42.55 14.89 41.55
CA SER A 273 -41.72 15.74 42.41
C SER A 273 -40.75 14.89 43.24
N ILE A 274 -39.64 15.50 43.67
CA ILE A 274 -38.62 14.84 44.49
C ILE A 274 -38.50 15.58 45.82
N VAL A 275 -38.53 14.85 46.93
CA VAL A 275 -38.29 15.36 48.28
C VAL A 275 -37.06 14.66 48.85
N ALA A 276 -36.06 15.44 49.26
CA ALA A 276 -34.82 14.93 49.85
C ALA A 276 -34.89 15.05 51.39
N HIS A 277 -34.47 14.01 52.09
CA HIS A 277 -34.35 13.94 53.55
C HIS A 277 -32.92 13.60 53.98
#